data_AF-A0A1C7GM29-F1
#
_entry.id   AF-A0A1C7GM29-F1
#
_cell.length_a   1.000
_cell.length_b   1.000
_cell.length_c   1.000
_cell.angle_alpha   90.00
_cell.angle_beta   90.00
_cell.angle_gamma   90.00
#
_symmetry.space_group_name_H-M   'P 1'
#
loop_
_entity.id
_entity.type
_entity.pdbx_description
1 polymer ?
#
loop_
_entity_poly.entity_id
_entity_poly.type
_entity_poly.pdbx_seq_one_letter_code
_entity_poly.pdbx_strand_id
1 'polypeptide(L)'
;MADMQAGNTLQYKKYTCLVSYFNIKDCLTGRVLGMSQIPSFTSKTIEGIKGEFHRAVDDYIAACESEGKKPAQAFTGNYTVRTSPAIHEALALYAAQQEVKFSQIMQQAIGEFITNHNIEIPNREEN
;
A
#
# COMPACT_ATOMS: atom_id res chain seq x y z
N MET A 1 -0.24 5.34 -23.80
CA MET A 1 -1.13 6.17 -22.97
C MET A 1 -1.61 5.25 -21.87
N ALA A 2 -1.09 5.41 -20.64
CA ALA A 2 -1.39 4.47 -19.55
C ALA A 2 -2.84 4.64 -19.11
N ASP A 3 -3.57 3.53 -19.01
CA ASP A 3 -4.94 3.46 -18.53
C ASP A 3 -5.06 4.09 -17.14
N MET A 4 -5.44 5.37 -17.10
CA MET A 4 -5.72 6.10 -15.88
C MET A 4 -7.17 5.81 -15.51
N GLN A 5 -7.38 4.69 -14.82
CA GLN A 5 -8.66 4.31 -14.24
C GLN A 5 -9.16 5.48 -13.35
N ALA A 6 -10.46 5.79 -13.40
CA ALA A 6 -11.08 6.86 -12.63
C ALA A 6 -10.96 6.55 -11.13
N GLY A 7 -9.86 6.97 -10.52
CA GLY A 7 -9.51 6.71 -9.14
C GLY A 7 -9.03 7.98 -8.46
N ASN A 8 -9.29 8.07 -7.17
CA ASN A 8 -8.79 9.15 -6.32
C ASN A 8 -7.32 8.93 -5.92
N THR A 9 -6.51 8.32 -6.79
CA THR A 9 -5.10 8.03 -6.53
C THR A 9 -4.18 8.74 -7.52
N LEU A 10 -3.00 9.11 -7.03
CA LEU A 10 -1.92 9.73 -7.79
C LEU A 10 -0.68 8.83 -7.73
N GLN A 11 0.14 8.83 -8.78
CA GLN A 11 1.40 8.07 -8.82
C GLN A 11 2.59 9.00 -9.10
N TYR A 12 3.69 8.78 -8.38
CA TYR A 12 4.95 9.51 -8.58
C TYR A 12 6.13 8.67 -8.08
N LYS A 13 7.18 8.49 -8.89
CA LYS A 13 8.41 7.73 -8.54
C LYS A 13 8.16 6.36 -7.86
N LYS A 14 7.19 5.58 -8.36
CA LYS A 14 6.74 4.28 -7.81
C LYS A 14 5.95 4.35 -6.48
N TYR A 15 5.63 5.55 -6.00
CA TYR A 15 4.76 5.78 -4.86
C TYR A 15 3.32 6.04 -5.30
N THR A 16 2.35 5.55 -4.53
CA THR A 16 0.92 5.76 -4.77
C THR A 16 0.34 6.58 -3.63
N CYS A 17 -0.30 7.71 -3.94
CA CYS A 17 -1.00 8.55 -2.98
C CYS A 17 -2.51 8.40 -3.16
N LEU A 18 -3.24 8.19 -2.07
CA LEU A 18 -4.69 8.31 -2.02
C LEU A 18 -5.05 9.74 -1.64
N VAL A 19 -5.87 10.39 -2.46
CA VAL A 19 -6.43 11.70 -2.21
C VAL A 19 -7.86 11.54 -1.69
N SER A 20 -8.15 12.17 -0.55
CA SER A 20 -9.49 12.18 0.06
C SER A 20 -9.88 13.60 0.39
N TYR A 21 -11.14 13.97 0.15
CA TYR A 21 -11.69 15.24 0.62
C TYR A 21 -12.17 15.09 2.06
N PHE A 22 -11.79 16.04 2.91
CA PHE A 22 -12.19 16.08 4.32
C PHE A 22 -13.08 17.29 4.58
N ASN A 23 -14.39 17.06 4.60
CA ASN A 23 -15.42 18.10 4.70
C ASN A 23 -15.27 19.01 5.93
N ILE A 24 -14.93 18.46 7.11
CA ILE A 24 -14.80 19.24 8.35
C ILE A 24 -13.70 20.32 8.24
N LYS A 25 -12.68 20.08 7.41
CA LYS A 25 -11.54 21.00 7.22
C LYS A 25 -11.58 21.72 5.87
N ASP A 26 -12.58 21.42 5.05
CA ASP A 26 -12.72 21.87 3.66
C ASP A 26 -11.39 21.78 2.88
N CYS A 27 -10.75 20.61 2.92
CA CYS A 27 -9.47 20.40 2.27
C CYS A 27 -9.29 18.98 1.73
N LEU A 28 -8.42 18.85 0.73
CA LEU A 28 -7.89 17.57 0.28
C LEU A 28 -6.81 17.10 1.24
N THR A 29 -6.79 15.81 1.53
CA THR A 29 -5.75 15.12 2.28
C THR A 29 -5.15 14.03 1.40
N GLY A 30 -3.83 14.04 1.27
CA GLY A 30 -3.05 13.03 0.56
C GLY A 30 -2.35 12.13 1.55
N ARG A 31 -2.38 10.81 1.29
CA ARG A 31 -1.67 9.80 2.06
C ARG A 31 -0.96 8.84 1.11
N VAL A 32 0.34 8.67 1.28
CA VAL A 32 1.08 7.63 0.54
C VAL A 32 0.68 6.26 1.07
N LEU A 33 0.18 5.40 0.18
CA LEU A 33 -0.29 4.06 0.50
C LEU A 33 0.88 3.11 0.74
N GLY A 34 0.75 2.26 1.75
CA GLY A 34 1.77 1.27 2.09
C GLY A 34 3.03 1.85 2.74
N MET A 35 3.00 3.11 3.19
CA MET A 35 4.13 3.77 3.86
C MET A 35 3.69 4.59 5.07
N SER A 36 4.46 4.48 6.14
CA SER A 36 4.30 5.31 7.35
C SER A 36 5.38 6.39 7.47
N GLN A 37 6.43 6.30 6.67
CA GLN A 37 7.60 7.18 6.69
C GLN A 37 7.31 8.53 6.06
N ILE A 38 6.36 8.57 5.11
CA ILE A 38 5.91 9.80 4.47
C ILE A 38 4.64 10.26 5.19
N PRO A 39 4.66 11.40 5.90
CA PRO A 39 3.48 11.91 6.59
C PRO A 39 2.37 12.29 5.61
N SER A 40 1.13 12.34 6.09
CA SER A 40 0.02 12.87 5.30
C SER A 40 0.15 14.38 5.12
N PHE A 41 -0.32 14.88 3.98
CA PHE A 41 -0.27 16.30 3.62
C PHE A 41 -1.65 16.77 3.17
N THR A 42 -1.89 18.08 3.20
CA THR A 42 -3.19 18.66 2.85
C THR A 42 -3.05 19.82 1.90
N SER A 43 -4.11 20.07 1.13
CA SER A 43 -4.19 21.25 0.28
C SER A 43 -5.64 21.64 0.00
N LYS A 44 -5.87 22.91 -0.35
CA LYS A 44 -7.19 23.40 -0.78
C LYS A 44 -7.43 23.21 -2.28
N THR A 45 -6.40 22.90 -3.05
CA THR A 45 -6.49 22.78 -4.51
C THR A 45 -5.91 21.46 -5.00
N ILE A 46 -6.37 21.03 -6.17
CA ILE A 46 -5.87 19.81 -6.83
C ILE A 46 -4.38 19.97 -7.21
N GLU A 47 -3.98 21.14 -7.68
CA GLU A 47 -2.58 21.42 -8.00
C GLU A 47 -1.71 21.39 -6.76
N GLY A 48 -2.20 21.98 -5.66
CA GLY A 48 -1.47 21.98 -4.40
C GLY A 48 -1.31 20.58 -3.84
N ILE A 49 -2.33 19.71 -3.89
CA ILE A 49 -2.18 18.33 -3.37
C ILE A 49 -1.19 17.50 -4.20
N LYS A 50 -1.12 17.73 -5.52
CA LYS A 50 -0.11 17.10 -6.39
C LYS A 50 1.30 17.60 -6.04
N GLY A 51 1.46 18.90 -5.85
CA GLY A 51 2.74 19.50 -5.46
C GLY A 51 3.23 19.00 -4.10
N GLU A 52 2.35 19.00 -3.09
CA GLU A 52 2.66 18.48 -1.76
C GLU A 52 3.02 16.98 -1.80
N PHE A 53 2.35 16.19 -2.64
CA PHE A 53 2.70 14.79 -2.84
C PHE A 53 4.11 14.61 -3.40
N HIS A 54 4.45 15.33 -4.48
CA HIS A 54 5.78 15.22 -5.09
C HIS A 54 6.86 15.66 -4.11
N ARG A 55 6.65 16.78 -3.42
CA ARG A 55 7.59 17.30 -2.42
C ARG A 55 7.81 16.28 -1.30
N ALA A 56 6.74 15.74 -0.72
CA ALA A 56 6.85 14.77 0.38
C ALA A 56 7.61 13.49 -0.03
N VAL A 57 7.45 13.04 -1.28
CA VAL A 57 8.21 11.90 -1.82
C VAL A 57 9.68 12.27 -2.05
N ASP A 58 9.94 13.42 -2.67
CA ASP A 58 11.30 13.87 -2.98
C ASP A 58 12.11 14.13 -1.71
N ASP A 59 11.51 14.79 -0.71
CA ASP A 59 12.11 15.02 0.60
C ASP A 59 12.44 13.70 1.30
N TYR A 60 11.55 12.70 1.22
CA TYR A 60 11.79 11.37 1.79
C TYR A 60 12.97 10.65 1.12
N ILE A 61 13.04 10.67 -0.22
CA ILE A 61 14.13 10.07 -0.97
C ILE A 61 15.45 10.75 -0.63
N ALA A 62 15.48 12.09 -0.64
CA ALA A 62 16.67 12.87 -0.31
C ALA A 62 17.16 12.61 1.12
N ALA A 63 16.24 12.50 2.09
CA ALA A 63 16.58 12.14 3.47
C ALA A 63 17.23 10.75 3.54
N CYS A 64 16.67 9.75 2.85
CA CYS A 64 17.26 8.41 2.79
C CYS A 64 18.67 8.43 2.19
N GLU A 65 18.86 9.15 1.08
CA GLU A 65 20.16 9.29 0.41
C GLU A 65 21.20 9.97 1.33
N SER A 66 20.80 11.02 2.05
CA SER A 66 21.68 11.73 2.99
C SER A 66 22.15 10.85 4.15
N GLU A 67 21.35 9.85 4.52
CA GLU A 67 21.66 8.86 5.56
C GLU A 67 22.36 7.61 5.00
N GLY A 68 22.62 7.54 3.69
CA GLY A 68 23.18 6.35 3.03
C GLY A 68 22.24 5.14 3.04
N LYS A 69 20.93 5.36 3.22
CA LYS A 69 19.91 4.32 3.25
C LYS A 69 19.17 4.23 1.91
N LYS A 70 18.74 3.02 1.56
CA LYS A 70 17.83 2.83 0.42
C LYS A 70 16.42 3.27 0.81
N PRO A 71 15.74 4.12 0.01
CA PRO A 71 14.34 4.46 0.25
C PRO A 71 13.47 3.20 0.34
N ALA A 72 12.60 3.14 1.33
CA ALA A 72 11.62 2.07 1.43
C ALA A 72 10.64 2.17 0.26
N GLN A 73 10.25 1.02 -0.25
CA GLN A 73 9.21 0.89 -1.25
C GLN A 73 7.93 0.37 -0.60
N ALA A 74 6.80 0.92 -1.02
CA ALA A 74 5.50 0.38 -0.66
C ALA A 74 5.27 -0.97 -1.36
N PHE A 75 4.43 -1.83 -0.76
CA PHE A 75 3.95 -3.08 -1.37
C PHE A 75 5.05 -4.11 -1.69
N THR A 76 5.96 -4.37 -0.72
CA THR A 76 7.08 -5.32 -0.85
C THR A 76 6.68 -6.80 -0.86
N GLY A 77 5.39 -7.12 -0.78
CA GLY A 77 4.87 -8.48 -0.56
C GLY A 77 5.05 -9.01 0.88
N ASN A 78 5.85 -8.33 1.71
CA ASN A 78 6.04 -8.70 3.11
C ASN A 78 5.05 -7.94 4.00
N TYR A 79 4.16 -8.67 4.67
CA TYR A 79 3.22 -8.12 5.64
C TYR A 79 3.12 -9.05 6.86
N THR A 80 2.93 -8.47 8.04
CA THR A 80 2.72 -9.21 9.29
C THR A 80 1.24 -9.20 9.63
N VAL A 81 0.64 -10.38 9.78
CA VAL A 81 -0.77 -10.53 10.19
C VAL A 81 -0.82 -10.93 11.65
N ARG A 82 -1.72 -10.30 12.41
CA ARG A 82 -2.11 -10.75 13.76
C ARG A 82 -3.49 -11.38 13.68
N THR A 83 -3.61 -12.62 14.16
CA THR A 83 -4.88 -13.36 14.26
C THR A 83 -5.15 -13.72 15.72
N SER A 84 -6.37 -14.19 16.02
CA SER A 84 -6.62 -14.79 17.33
C SER A 84 -5.86 -16.12 17.49
N PRO A 85 -5.48 -16.51 18.71
CA PRO A 85 -4.81 -17.80 18.95
C PRO A 85 -5.58 -18.98 18.37
N ALA A 86 -6.91 -18.99 18.49
CA ALA A 86 -7.77 -20.06 17.97
C ALA A 86 -7.73 -20.17 16.43
N ILE A 87 -7.70 -19.05 15.71
CA ILE A 87 -7.58 -19.06 14.24
C ILE A 87 -6.19 -19.56 13.84
N HIS A 88 -5.14 -19.11 14.54
CA HIS A 88 -3.79 -19.58 14.27
C HIS A 88 -3.65 -21.08 14.48
N GLU A 89 -4.18 -21.62 15.59
CA GLU A 89 -4.18 -23.05 15.90
C GLU A 89 -4.92 -23.86 14.83
N ALA A 90 -6.14 -23.45 14.47
CA ALA A 90 -6.95 -24.15 13.47
C ALA A 90 -6.23 -24.23 12.11
N LEU A 91 -5.65 -23.12 11.64
CA LEU A 91 -4.94 -23.09 10.36
C LEU A 91 -3.60 -23.84 10.41
N ALA A 92 -2.90 -23.83 11.56
CA ALA A 92 -1.67 -24.59 11.74
C ALA A 92 -1.92 -26.10 11.73
N LEU A 93 -2.96 -26.57 12.42
CA LEU A 93 -3.36 -27.98 12.40
C LEU A 93 -3.80 -28.41 11.00
N TYR A 94 -4.59 -27.59 10.32
CA TYR A 94 -5.00 -27.86 8.94
C TYR A 94 -3.78 -27.98 8.00
N ALA A 95 -2.84 -27.03 8.05
CA ALA A 95 -1.63 -27.08 7.24
C ALA A 95 -0.82 -28.36 7.48
N ALA A 96 -0.70 -28.79 8.75
CA ALA A 96 0.00 -30.02 9.12
C ALA A 96 -0.70 -31.27 8.55
N GLN A 97 -2.03 -31.34 8.61
CA GLN A 97 -2.80 -32.44 8.04
C GLN A 97 -2.68 -32.54 6.51
N GLN A 98 -2.52 -31.41 5.83
CA GLN A 98 -2.34 -31.34 4.38
C GLN A 98 -0.87 -31.45 3.95
N GLU A 99 0.08 -31.63 4.89
CA GLU A 99 1.53 -31.66 4.63
C GLU A 99 2.06 -30.42 3.88
N VAL A 100 1.47 -29.25 4.14
CA VAL A 100 1.86 -27.96 3.54
C VAL A 100 2.33 -26.96 4.60
N LYS A 101 3.02 -25.91 4.15
CA LYS A 101 3.42 -24.80 5.04
C LYS A 101 2.21 -23.92 5.34
N PHE A 102 2.15 -23.40 6.56
CA PHE A 102 1.15 -22.39 6.97
C PHE A 102 1.07 -21.21 5.98
N SER A 103 2.22 -20.73 5.49
CA SER A 103 2.28 -19.65 4.51
C SER A 103 1.57 -19.97 3.20
N GLN A 104 1.55 -21.24 2.76
CA GLN A 104 0.84 -21.67 1.56
C GLN A 104 -0.68 -21.57 1.76
N ILE A 105 -1.18 -22.01 2.93
CA ILE A 105 -2.60 -21.83 3.30
C ILE A 105 -2.98 -20.35 3.29
N MET A 106 -2.13 -19.49 3.85
CA MET A 106 -2.38 -18.04 3.86
C MET A 106 -2.38 -17.44 2.45
N GLN A 107 -1.44 -17.83 1.59
CA GLN A 107 -1.39 -17.37 0.20
C GLN A 107 -2.63 -17.80 -0.59
N GLN A 108 -3.07 -19.05 -0.40
CA GLN A 108 -4.29 -19.55 -1.02
C GLN A 108 -5.51 -18.74 -0.56
N ALA A 109 -5.69 -18.57 0.76
CA ALA A 109 -6.81 -17.81 1.31
C ALA A 109 -6.86 -16.36 0.77
N ILE A 110 -5.69 -15.74 0.58
CA ILE A 110 -5.60 -14.40 -0.02
C ILE A 110 -5.98 -14.42 -1.50
N GLY A 111 -5.52 -15.40 -2.27
CA GLY A 111 -5.90 -15.55 -3.68
C GLY A 111 -7.40 -15.79 -3.87
N GLU A 112 -8.00 -16.62 -3.02
CA GLU A 112 -9.45 -16.85 -2.97
C GLU A 112 -10.18 -15.55 -2.62
N PHE A 113 -9.71 -14.81 -1.61
CA PHE A 113 -10.31 -13.54 -1.21
C PHE A 113 -10.29 -12.51 -2.36
N ILE A 114 -9.17 -12.38 -3.06
CA ILE A 114 -9.02 -11.49 -4.23
C ILE A 114 -10.04 -11.87 -5.31
N THR A 115 -10.13 -13.17 -5.63
CA THR A 115 -11.03 -13.69 -6.66
C THR A 115 -12.50 -13.45 -6.30
N ASN A 116 -12.88 -13.80 -5.06
CA ASN A 116 -14.27 -13.73 -4.59
C ASN A 116 -14.79 -12.30 -4.44
N HIS A 117 -13.90 -11.31 -4.35
CA HIS A 117 -14.25 -9.89 -4.24
C HIS A 117 -13.90 -9.08 -5.49
N ASN A 118 -13.50 -9.75 -6.59
CA ASN A 118 -13.11 -9.11 -7.85
C ASN A 118 -12.06 -7.99 -7.64
N ILE A 119 -11.11 -8.20 -6.75
CA ILE A 119 -10.04 -7.23 -6.48
C ILE A 119 -9.07 -7.25 -7.66
N GLU A 120 -8.95 -6.13 -8.36
CA GLU A 120 -7.96 -6.00 -9.44
C GLU A 120 -6.54 -5.98 -8.87
N ILE A 121 -5.68 -6.87 -9.37
CA ILE A 121 -4.26 -6.86 -9.06
C ILE A 121 -3.59 -5.84 -10.01
N PRO A 122 -2.93 -4.79 -9.48
CA PRO A 122 -2.28 -3.81 -10.33
C PRO A 122 -1.13 -4.43 -11.13
N ASN A 123 -1.09 -4.17 -12.44
CA ASN A 123 0.08 -4.45 -13.28
C ASN A 123 1.20 -3.46 -12.92
N ARG A 124 2.04 -3.83 -11.96
CA ARG A 124 3.30 -3.13 -11.72
C ARG A 124 4.38 -3.94 -12.42
N GLU A 125 4.96 -3.37 -13.48
CA GLU A 125 6.16 -3.95 -14.08
C GLU A 125 7.23 -4.09 -12.99
N GLU A 126 7.60 -5.33 -12.68
CA GLU A 126 8.77 -5.66 -11.87
C GLU A 126 10.01 -5.27 -12.68
N ASN A 127 10.47 -4.02 -12.50
CA ASN A 127 11.80 -3.55 -12.92
C ASN A 127 12.52 -2.93 -11.71
#